data_AF-A0A7C2WGN1-F1
#
_entry.id   AF-A0A7C2WGN1-F1
#
_cell.length_a   1.000
_cell.length_b   1.000
_cell.length_c   1.000
_cell.angle_alpha   90.00
_cell.angle_beta   90.00
_cell.angle_gamma   90.00
#
_symmetry.space_group_name_H-M   'P 1'
#
loop_
_entity.id
_entity.type
_entity.pdbx_description
1 polymer ?
#
loop_
_entity_poly.entity_id
_entity_poly.type
_entity_poly.pdbx_seq_one_letter_code
_entity_poly.pdbx_strand_id
1 'polypeptide(L)'
;MDLRPSRGGFLRPFGCGWFIRKFLLGKGPEGSMVIDPQRGATQADINYEYKEALARATAQDRVERTISHMVVSGADVTEEEAKKIYQRELRKVSRKFTHMRYHSFLMYFGILKRLGWVETTNETEPSSIQDNYPPAPRRVYYRLTKNGVETCEELWSNPLFTLYPEIGLSHTKKLD
;
A
#
# COMPACT_ATOMS: atom_id res chain seq x y z
N MET A 1 4.57 34.00 -5.19
CA MET A 1 5.48 32.85 -5.42
C MET A 1 4.63 31.67 -5.82
N ASP A 2 4.87 31.11 -7.01
CA ASP A 2 4.13 29.96 -7.51
C ASP A 2 4.65 28.70 -6.81
N LEU A 3 3.87 28.13 -5.88
CA LEU A 3 4.23 27.00 -5.00
C LEU A 3 4.18 25.65 -5.74
N ARG A 4 4.47 25.62 -7.04
CA ARG A 4 4.45 24.39 -7.81
C ARG A 4 5.84 23.76 -7.83
N PRO A 5 6.00 22.51 -7.34
CA PRO A 5 7.30 21.85 -7.35
C PRO A 5 7.85 21.73 -8.79
N SER A 6 9.14 22.05 -8.99
CA SER A 6 9.82 22.07 -10.30
C SER A 6 9.91 20.70 -10.98
N ARG A 7 9.78 19.63 -10.20
CA ARG A 7 9.50 18.27 -10.64
C ARG A 7 8.47 17.69 -9.67
N GLY A 8 7.29 17.33 -10.17
CA GLY A 8 6.41 16.42 -9.43
C GLY A 8 7.17 15.11 -9.22
N GLY A 9 7.65 14.88 -8.00
CA GLY A 9 8.14 13.57 -7.58
C GLY A 9 7.00 12.56 -7.71
N PHE A 10 7.34 11.27 -7.86
CA PHE A 10 6.33 10.21 -7.90
C PHE A 10 5.32 10.41 -6.77
N LEU A 11 4.07 10.73 -7.11
CA LEU A 11 2.99 10.69 -6.14
C LEU A 11 2.99 9.27 -5.57
N ARG A 12 3.01 9.15 -4.24
CA ARG A 12 2.60 7.88 -3.65
C ARG A 12 1.10 7.81 -3.93
N PRO A 13 0.63 6.90 -4.79
CA PRO A 13 -0.74 6.97 -5.31
C PRO A 13 -1.78 6.80 -4.20
N PHE A 14 -1.42 6.09 -3.12
CA PHE A 14 -2.25 5.90 -1.92
C PHE A 14 -1.41 5.53 -0.68
N GLY A 15 -2.00 5.69 0.50
CA GLY A 15 -1.35 5.40 1.79
C GLY A 15 -1.38 3.92 2.19
N CYS A 16 -0.36 3.48 2.95
CA CYS A 16 -0.27 2.10 3.47
C CYS A 16 -1.44 1.74 4.41
N GLY A 17 -1.78 2.62 5.36
CA GLY A 17 -2.85 2.37 6.33
C GLY A 17 -4.21 2.27 5.66
N TRP A 18 -4.50 3.20 4.75
CA TRP A 18 -5.68 3.13 3.90
C TRP A 18 -5.77 1.81 3.14
N PHE A 19 -4.67 1.40 2.47
CA PHE A 19 -4.65 0.15 1.70
C PHE A 19 -4.94 -1.05 2.59
N ILE A 20 -4.22 -1.19 3.72
CA ILE A 20 -4.41 -2.31 4.66
C ILE A 20 -5.87 -2.37 5.13
N ARG A 21 -6.45 -1.22 5.51
CA ARG A 21 -7.85 -1.17 5.97
C ARG A 21 -8.81 -1.63 4.87
N LYS A 22 -8.72 -1.06 3.66
CA LYS A 22 -9.63 -1.43 2.56
C LYS A 22 -9.45 -2.90 2.14
N PHE A 23 -8.21 -3.38 2.13
CA PHE A 23 -7.88 -4.78 1.82
C PHE A 23 -8.48 -5.74 2.85
N LEU A 24 -8.28 -5.48 4.15
CA LEU A 24 -8.84 -6.31 5.23
C LEU A 24 -10.36 -6.19 5.37
N LEU A 25 -10.98 -5.13 4.83
CA LEU A 25 -12.43 -5.03 4.64
C LEU A 25 -12.94 -5.83 3.42
N GLY A 26 -12.07 -6.54 2.70
CA GLY A 26 -12.44 -7.31 1.52
C GLY A 26 -12.80 -6.45 0.31
N LYS A 27 -12.32 -5.20 0.22
CA LYS A 27 -12.71 -4.27 -0.86
C LYS A 27 -11.82 -4.31 -2.10
N GLY A 28 -10.73 -5.10 -2.09
CA GLY A 28 -9.80 -5.21 -3.21
C GLY A 28 -9.23 -3.87 -3.71
N PRO A 29 -8.66 -3.02 -2.83
CA PRO A 29 -8.14 -1.71 -3.24
C PRO A 29 -7.11 -1.84 -4.36
N GLU A 30 -7.16 -0.94 -5.34
CA GLU A 30 -6.11 -0.83 -6.38
C GLU A 30 -5.92 -2.12 -7.19
N GLY A 31 -7.02 -2.85 -7.40
CA GLY A 31 -7.06 -4.13 -8.11
C GLY A 31 -6.36 -5.27 -7.36
N SER A 32 -6.17 -5.13 -6.05
CA SER A 32 -5.71 -6.25 -5.21
C SER A 32 -6.79 -7.30 -5.04
N MET A 33 -6.38 -8.47 -4.54
CA MET A 33 -7.31 -9.58 -4.28
C MET A 33 -8.42 -9.18 -3.30
N VAL A 34 -9.64 -9.64 -3.59
CA VAL A 34 -10.76 -9.60 -2.64
C VAL A 34 -10.67 -10.81 -1.71
N ILE A 35 -10.65 -10.56 -0.41
CA ILE A 35 -10.55 -11.59 0.62
C ILE A 35 -11.81 -11.61 1.48
N ASP A 36 -12.06 -12.73 2.17
CA ASP A 36 -13.04 -12.78 3.26
C ASP A 36 -12.54 -11.97 4.47
N PRO A 37 -13.24 -10.89 4.88
CA PRO A 37 -12.83 -10.08 6.03
C PRO A 37 -12.79 -10.82 7.36
N GLN A 38 -13.60 -11.89 7.52
CA GLN A 38 -13.65 -12.66 8.77
C GLN A 38 -12.43 -13.56 8.93
N ARG A 39 -11.95 -14.11 7.82
CA ARG A 39 -10.70 -14.86 7.73
C ARG A 39 -9.48 -13.95 7.80
N GLY A 40 -9.55 -12.80 7.11
CA GLY A 40 -8.45 -11.86 6.99
C GLY A 40 -7.32 -12.37 6.10
N ALA A 41 -6.10 -11.90 6.34
CA ALA A 41 -4.92 -12.27 5.55
C ALA A 41 -3.63 -12.27 6.38
N THR A 42 -2.62 -12.97 5.91
CA THR A 42 -1.30 -12.94 6.56
C THR A 42 -0.56 -11.63 6.25
N GLN A 43 0.33 -11.20 7.13
CA GLN A 43 1.13 -9.97 6.92
C GLN A 43 1.94 -10.00 5.61
N ALA A 44 2.43 -11.17 5.21
CA ALA A 44 3.18 -11.32 3.97
C ALA A 44 2.30 -11.16 2.72
N ASP A 45 1.05 -11.65 2.73
CA ASP A 45 0.12 -11.47 1.61
C ASP A 45 -0.33 -10.01 1.50
N ILE A 46 -0.65 -9.38 2.64
CA ILE A 46 -1.02 -7.95 2.67
C ILE A 46 0.14 -7.11 2.12
N ASN A 47 1.38 -7.41 2.50
CA ASN A 47 2.56 -6.70 1.97
C ASN A 47 2.74 -6.94 0.48
N TYR A 48 2.58 -8.18 0.02
CA TYR A 48 2.67 -8.52 -1.39
C TYR A 48 1.65 -7.73 -2.23
N GLU A 49 0.37 -7.79 -1.85
CA GLU A 49 -0.72 -7.10 -2.54
C GLU A 49 -0.52 -5.59 -2.53
N TYR A 50 -0.07 -5.02 -1.40
CA TYR A 50 0.25 -3.59 -1.32
C TYR A 50 1.36 -3.19 -2.30
N LYS A 51 2.40 -4.02 -2.42
CA LYS A 51 3.52 -3.74 -3.34
C LYS A 51 3.12 -3.89 -4.80
N GLU A 52 2.32 -4.90 -5.14
CA GLU A 52 1.80 -5.06 -6.51
C GLU A 52 0.87 -3.90 -6.88
N ALA A 53 -0.02 -3.48 -5.97
CA ALA A 53 -0.87 -2.31 -6.15
C ALA A 53 -0.05 -1.03 -6.38
N LEU A 54 0.96 -0.76 -5.55
CA LEU A 54 1.85 0.39 -5.72
C LEU A 54 2.58 0.34 -7.06
N ALA A 55 3.01 -0.84 -7.50
CA ALA A 55 3.70 -1.00 -8.77
C ALA A 55 2.78 -0.69 -9.95
N ARG A 56 1.54 -1.20 -9.94
CA ARG A 56 0.53 -0.94 -10.97
C ARG A 56 0.17 0.54 -11.03
N ALA A 57 -0.16 1.16 -9.90
CA ALA A 57 -0.51 2.57 -9.86
C ALA A 57 0.66 3.47 -10.28
N THR A 58 1.90 3.15 -9.90
CA THR A 58 3.09 3.87 -10.38
C THR A 58 3.27 3.73 -11.90
N ALA A 59 3.02 2.55 -12.45
CA ALA A 59 3.08 2.33 -13.89
C ALA A 59 1.98 3.12 -14.61
N GLN A 60 0.77 3.13 -14.06
CA GLN A 60 -0.38 3.86 -14.59
C GLN A 60 -0.11 5.37 -14.66
N ASP A 61 0.36 5.99 -13.58
CA ASP A 61 0.73 7.41 -13.55
C ASP A 61 1.78 7.76 -14.64
N ARG A 62 2.77 6.89 -14.85
CA ARG A 62 3.80 7.08 -15.88
C ARG A 62 3.22 6.99 -17.29
N VAL A 63 2.29 6.07 -17.50
CA VAL A 63 1.59 5.89 -18.77
C VAL A 63 0.75 7.11 -19.08
N GLU A 64 -0.06 7.57 -18.13
CA GLU A 64 -0.91 8.75 -18.29
C GLU A 64 -0.09 9.99 -18.62
N ARG A 65 1.05 10.19 -17.94
CA ARG A 65 1.97 11.28 -18.28
C ARG A 65 2.54 11.15 -19.69
N THR A 66 2.89 9.94 -20.11
CA THR A 66 3.44 9.69 -21.44
C THR A 66 2.39 9.95 -22.52
N ILE A 67 1.18 9.41 -22.34
CA ILE A 67 0.04 9.58 -23.26
C ILE A 67 -0.34 11.06 -23.34
N SER A 68 -0.46 11.75 -22.20
CA SER A 68 -0.74 13.18 -22.16
C SER A 68 0.26 13.99 -22.99
N HIS A 69 1.56 13.70 -22.87
CA HIS A 69 2.58 14.36 -23.71
C HIS A 69 2.40 14.04 -25.21
N MET A 70 2.09 12.80 -25.57
CA MET A 70 1.87 12.40 -26.96
C MET A 70 0.66 13.10 -27.59
N VAL A 71 -0.47 13.13 -26.87
CA VAL A 71 -1.69 13.80 -27.30
C VAL A 71 -1.46 15.31 -27.45
N VAL A 72 -0.78 15.95 -26.49
CA VAL A 72 -0.42 17.38 -26.60
C VAL A 72 0.50 17.65 -27.79
N SER A 73 1.36 16.69 -28.17
CA SER A 73 2.19 16.79 -29.38
C SER A 73 1.45 16.46 -30.68
N GLY A 74 0.15 16.17 -30.63
CA GLY A 74 -0.69 15.90 -31.81
C GLY A 74 -0.72 14.45 -32.28
N ALA A 75 -0.28 13.49 -31.46
CA ALA A 75 -0.38 12.08 -31.78
C ALA A 75 -1.71 11.49 -31.27
N ASP A 76 -2.38 10.72 -32.12
CA ASP A 76 -3.52 9.88 -31.71
C ASP A 76 -2.99 8.58 -31.08
N VAL A 77 -3.37 8.31 -29.83
CA VAL A 77 -2.95 7.11 -29.11
C VAL A 77 -4.09 6.11 -29.08
N THR A 78 -3.89 4.97 -29.73
CA THR A 78 -4.85 3.86 -29.70
C THR A 78 -4.80 3.08 -28.38
N GLU A 79 -5.84 2.32 -28.06
CA GLU A 79 -5.89 1.49 -26.86
C GLU A 79 -4.79 0.42 -26.82
N GLU A 80 -4.48 -0.19 -27.97
CA GLU A 80 -3.40 -1.16 -28.11
C GLU A 80 -2.01 -0.54 -27.85
N GLU A 81 -1.80 0.70 -28.28
CA GLU A 81 -0.57 1.43 -27.99
C GLU A 81 -0.48 1.80 -26.51
N ALA A 82 -1.57 2.28 -25.91
CA ALA A 82 -1.64 2.55 -24.47
C ALA A 82 -1.27 1.31 -23.65
N LYS A 83 -1.79 0.13 -24.04
CA LYS A 83 -1.47 -1.16 -23.38
C LYS A 83 0.01 -1.53 -23.53
N LYS A 84 0.62 -1.33 -24.71
CA LYS A 84 2.06 -1.56 -24.92
C LYS A 84 2.92 -0.62 -24.06
N ILE A 85 2.54 0.65 -23.97
CA ILE A 85 3.21 1.64 -23.11
C ILE A 85 3.09 1.22 -21.64
N TYR A 86 1.91 0.79 -21.19
CA TYR A 86 1.69 0.27 -19.85
C TYR A 86 2.57 -0.92 -19.50
N GLN A 87 2.59 -1.94 -20.35
CA GLN A 87 3.44 -3.12 -20.13
C GLN A 87 4.92 -2.75 -20.08
N ARG A 88 5.36 -1.79 -20.91
CA ARG A 88 6.73 -1.29 -20.88
C ARG A 88 7.06 -0.54 -19.59
N GLU A 89 6.16 0.34 -19.12
CA GLU A 89 6.36 1.08 -17.87
C GLU A 89 6.32 0.17 -16.65
N LEU A 90 5.40 -0.80 -16.60
CA LEU A 90 5.31 -1.77 -15.52
C LEU A 90 6.60 -2.60 -15.38
N ARG A 91 7.20 -3.04 -16.51
CA ARG A 91 8.50 -3.74 -16.50
C ARG A 91 9.64 -2.91 -15.91
N LYS A 92 9.57 -1.58 -16.00
CA LYS A 92 10.55 -0.66 -15.40
C LYS A 92 10.31 -0.44 -13.91
N VAL A 93 9.11 -0.72 -13.41
CA VAL A 93 8.81 -0.60 -11.98
C VAL A 93 9.42 -1.79 -11.25
N SER A 94 10.61 -1.61 -10.70
CA SER A 94 11.27 -2.67 -9.94
C SER A 94 10.62 -2.87 -8.58
N ARG A 95 10.12 -4.09 -8.33
CA ARG A 95 9.62 -4.56 -7.02
C ARG A 95 10.64 -4.45 -5.88
N LYS A 96 11.95 -4.40 -6.20
CA LYS A 96 13.02 -4.21 -5.21
C LYS A 96 13.12 -2.75 -4.74
N PHE A 97 12.62 -1.81 -5.53
CA PHE A 97 12.70 -0.36 -5.27
C PHE A 97 11.34 0.31 -5.06
N THR A 98 10.22 -0.38 -5.30
CA THR A 98 8.92 0.04 -4.76
C THR A 98 9.04 0.17 -3.24
N HIS A 99 8.67 1.34 -2.72
CA HIS A 99 8.72 1.67 -1.29
C HIS A 99 8.09 0.57 -0.40
N MET A 100 8.44 0.56 0.89
CA MET A 100 7.96 -0.39 1.92
C MET A 100 8.59 -1.80 1.83
N ARG A 101 9.86 -1.93 2.26
CA ARG A 101 10.48 -3.24 2.52
C ARG A 101 9.70 -4.00 3.58
N TYR A 102 9.77 -5.34 3.56
CA TYR A 102 9.02 -6.19 4.48
C TYR A 102 9.26 -5.83 5.95
N HIS A 103 10.51 -5.57 6.36
CA HIS A 103 10.81 -5.11 7.72
C HIS A 103 10.08 -3.80 8.07
N SER A 104 10.09 -2.81 7.19
CA SER A 104 9.34 -1.55 7.38
C SER A 104 7.84 -1.79 7.49
N PHE A 105 7.30 -2.72 6.70
CA PHE A 105 5.90 -3.12 6.79
C PHE A 105 5.58 -3.78 8.14
N LEU A 106 6.44 -4.67 8.64
CA LEU A 106 6.23 -5.30 9.95
C LEU A 106 6.21 -4.27 11.08
N MET A 107 7.13 -3.29 11.06
CA MET A 107 7.14 -2.20 12.05
C MET A 107 5.85 -1.37 11.98
N TYR A 108 5.42 -1.01 10.77
CA TYR A 108 4.16 -0.31 10.54
C TYR A 108 2.95 -1.11 11.04
N PHE A 109 2.88 -2.39 10.71
CA PHE A 109 1.80 -3.28 11.14
C PHE A 109 1.80 -3.49 12.65
N GLY A 110 2.97 -3.46 13.29
CA GLY A 110 3.11 -3.46 14.75
C GLY A 110 2.38 -2.28 15.42
N ILE A 111 2.37 -1.11 14.79
CA ILE A 111 1.61 0.05 15.26
C ILE A 111 0.10 -0.25 15.21
N LEU A 112 -0.39 -0.86 14.11
CA LEU A 112 -1.80 -1.23 13.97
C LEU A 112 -2.25 -2.22 15.05
N LYS A 113 -1.39 -3.19 15.39
CA LYS A 113 -1.63 -4.12 16.50
C LYS A 113 -1.73 -3.39 17.84
N ARG A 114 -0.83 -2.46 18.12
CA ARG A 114 -0.82 -1.68 19.36
C ARG A 114 -2.00 -0.72 19.50
N LEU A 115 -2.50 -0.22 18.38
CA LEU A 115 -3.75 0.55 18.33
C LEU A 115 -5.00 -0.33 18.51
N GLY A 116 -4.85 -1.66 18.52
CA GLY A 116 -5.96 -2.59 18.60
C GLY A 116 -6.87 -2.54 17.37
N TRP A 117 -6.35 -2.10 16.22
CA TRP A 117 -7.12 -2.03 14.96
C TRP A 117 -7.14 -3.35 14.21
N VAL A 118 -6.15 -4.20 14.46
CA VAL A 118 -6.05 -5.55 13.89
C VAL A 118 -5.82 -6.55 15.01
N GLU A 119 -6.35 -7.76 14.81
CA GLU A 119 -6.18 -8.90 15.71
C GLU A 119 -5.80 -10.14 14.92
N THR A 120 -5.15 -11.09 15.58
CA THR A 120 -4.89 -12.41 15.01
C THR A 120 -6.17 -13.22 14.96
N THR A 121 -6.35 -14.02 13.91
CA THR A 121 -7.37 -15.07 13.90
C THR A 121 -6.79 -16.37 14.46
N ASN A 122 -7.62 -17.41 14.56
CA ASN A 122 -7.16 -18.76 14.94
C ASN A 122 -6.53 -19.52 13.77
N GLU A 123 -6.43 -18.92 12.58
CA GLU A 123 -5.89 -19.56 11.38
C GLU A 123 -4.39 -19.30 11.22
N THR A 124 -3.67 -20.37 10.88
CA THR A 124 -2.24 -20.30 10.52
C THR A 124 -1.92 -21.23 9.37
N GLU A 125 -0.96 -20.84 8.53
CA GLU A 125 -0.48 -21.65 7.42
C GLU A 125 1.05 -21.80 7.46
N PRO A 126 1.62 -22.85 6.85
CA PRO A 126 3.06 -23.00 6.76
C PRO A 126 3.70 -21.79 6.08
N SER A 127 4.84 -21.32 6.60
CA SER A 127 5.65 -20.33 5.88
C SER A 127 6.61 -21.05 4.93
N SER A 128 6.95 -20.43 3.80
CA SER A 128 7.90 -21.00 2.84
C SER A 128 9.30 -21.22 3.41
N ILE A 129 9.66 -20.51 4.48
CA ILE A 129 10.92 -20.76 5.20
C ILE A 129 10.90 -22.11 5.94
N GLN A 130 9.74 -22.64 6.30
CA GLN A 130 9.62 -23.94 6.95
C GLN A 130 10.02 -25.10 6.06
N ASP A 131 10.01 -24.92 4.73
CA ASP A 131 10.49 -25.93 3.78
C ASP A 131 11.98 -26.25 4.00
N ASN A 132 12.76 -25.27 4.46
CA ASN A 132 14.20 -25.41 4.72
C ASN A 132 14.56 -25.33 6.21
N TYR A 133 13.68 -24.77 7.04
CA TYR A 133 13.88 -24.61 8.48
C TYR A 133 12.55 -24.85 9.22
N PRO A 134 12.19 -26.12 9.49
CA PRO A 134 10.90 -26.49 10.09
C PRO A 134 10.53 -25.75 11.39
N PRO A 135 11.49 -25.38 12.28
CA PRO A 135 11.19 -24.60 13.48
C PRO A 135 10.78 -23.13 13.22
N ALA A 136 10.85 -22.65 11.98
CA ALA A 136 10.41 -21.29 11.65
C ALA A 136 8.92 -21.07 12.03
N PRO A 137 8.54 -19.83 12.37
CA PRO A 137 7.16 -19.51 12.68
C PRO A 137 6.25 -19.72 11.46
N ARG A 138 5.05 -20.21 11.74
CA ARG A 138 3.93 -20.25 10.78
C ARG A 138 3.45 -18.84 10.47
N ARG A 139 2.79 -18.66 9.33
CA ARG A 139 2.14 -17.39 8.97
C ARG A 139 0.80 -17.32 9.68
N VAL A 140 0.57 -16.24 10.41
CA VAL A 140 -0.67 -15.99 11.15
C VAL A 140 -1.56 -15.05 10.36
N TYR A 141 -2.86 -15.35 10.31
CA TYR A 141 -3.87 -14.52 9.68
C TYR A 141 -4.29 -13.38 10.62
N TYR A 142 -4.51 -12.20 10.04
CA TYR A 142 -4.97 -11.01 10.74
C TYR A 142 -6.22 -10.44 10.08
N ARG A 143 -7.15 -9.96 10.90
CA ARG A 143 -8.35 -9.24 10.47
C ARG A 143 -8.51 -7.93 11.23
N LEU A 144 -9.42 -7.08 10.77
CA LEU A 144 -9.78 -5.87 11.50
C LEU A 144 -10.61 -6.22 12.74
N THR A 145 -10.32 -5.54 13.84
CA THR A 145 -11.21 -5.53 15.00
C THR A 145 -12.39 -4.59 14.74
N LYS A 146 -13.42 -4.64 15.58
CA LYS A 146 -14.51 -3.64 15.57
C LYS A 146 -13.95 -2.20 15.61
N ASN A 147 -12.97 -1.95 16.47
CA ASN A 147 -12.31 -0.65 16.58
C ASN A 147 -11.62 -0.25 15.25
N GLY A 148 -10.89 -1.17 14.61
CA GLY A 148 -10.24 -0.91 13.32
C GLY A 148 -11.22 -0.62 12.18
N VAL A 149 -12.40 -1.24 12.20
CA VAL A 149 -13.48 -0.99 11.24
C VAL A 149 -14.11 0.39 11.46
N GLU A 150 -14.46 0.73 12.69
CA GLU A 150 -15.18 1.97 13.07
C GLU A 150 -14.30 3.22 13.05
N THR A 151 -12.98 3.07 13.22
CA THR A 151 -12.02 4.17 13.18
C THR A 151 -12.09 4.95 11.86
N CYS A 152 -12.10 6.29 11.95
CA CYS A 152 -12.21 7.19 10.80
C CYS A 152 -10.95 7.18 9.91
N GLU A 153 -11.09 7.68 8.68
CA GLU A 153 -10.04 7.58 7.66
C GLU A 153 -8.83 8.47 7.98
N GLU A 154 -9.05 9.58 8.69
CA GLU A 154 -8.02 10.53 9.12
C GLU A 154 -6.99 9.86 10.04
N LEU A 155 -7.44 9.05 11.01
CA LEU A 155 -6.56 8.33 11.92
C LEU A 155 -5.78 7.22 11.18
N TRP A 156 -6.46 6.51 10.27
CA TRP A 156 -5.82 5.52 9.40
C TRP A 156 -4.76 6.10 8.46
N SER A 157 -4.86 7.39 8.12
CA SER A 157 -3.89 8.07 7.26
C SER A 157 -2.48 8.12 7.89
N ASN A 158 -2.41 8.22 9.22
CA ASN A 158 -1.16 8.23 9.97
C ASN A 158 -1.26 7.50 11.32
N PRO A 159 -1.13 6.16 11.33
CA PRO A 159 -1.25 5.38 12.55
C PRO A 159 -0.15 5.67 13.57
N LEU A 160 1.04 6.11 13.11
CA LEU A 160 2.13 6.48 14.03
C LEU A 160 1.72 7.70 14.87
N PHE A 161 1.16 8.73 14.24
CA PHE A 161 0.69 9.92 14.96
C PHE A 161 -0.57 9.64 15.77
N THR A 162 -1.37 8.65 15.35
CA THR A 162 -2.50 8.20 16.18
C THR A 162 -2.02 7.51 17.45
N LEU A 163 -0.96 6.69 17.37
CA LEU A 163 -0.39 6.00 18.52
C LEU A 163 0.44 6.93 19.41
N TYR A 164 1.11 7.92 18.81
CA TYR A 164 2.01 8.87 19.47
C TYR A 164 1.72 10.31 19.00
N PRO A 165 0.66 10.95 19.52
CA PRO A 165 0.26 12.30 19.10
C PRO A 165 1.35 13.36 19.28
N GLU A 166 2.21 13.21 20.29
CA GLU A 166 3.34 14.08 20.58
C GLU A 166 4.35 14.17 19.43
N ILE A 167 4.53 13.08 18.67
CA ILE A 167 5.40 13.06 17.48
C ILE A 167 4.77 13.89 16.36
N GLY A 168 3.44 13.81 16.20
CA GLY A 168 2.71 14.55 15.17
C GLY A 168 2.79 16.07 15.35
N LEU A 169 2.75 16.55 16.60
CA LEU A 169 2.87 17.98 16.91
C LEU A 169 4.17 18.60 16.37
N SER A 170 5.29 17.87 16.45
CA SER A 170 6.59 18.35 15.94
C SER A 170 6.69 18.40 14.41
N HIS A 171 5.81 17.70 13.69
CA HIS A 171 5.74 17.66 12.23
C HIS A 171 4.67 18.59 11.66
N THR A 172 3.88 19.22 12.53
CA THR A 172 2.90 20.22 12.12
C THR A 172 3.65 21.51 11.78
N LYS A 173 3.46 22.02 10.57
CA LYS A 173 4.09 23.27 10.13
C LYS A 173 3.71 24.36 11.12
N LYS A 174 4.69 25.02 11.76
CA LYS A 174 4.42 26.23 12.54
C LYS A 174 3.81 27.26 11.60
N LEU A 175 2.64 27.77 11.97
CA LEU A 175 2.02 28.92 11.31
C LEU A 175 2.80 30.15 11.79
N ASP A 176 3.89 30.46 11.09
CA ASP A 176 4.54 31.79 11.11
C ASP A 176 4.10 32.56 9.86
#